data_AF-A0A511H932-F1
#
_entry.id   AF-A0A511H932-F1
#
_cell.length_a   1.000
_cell.length_b   1.000
_cell.length_c   1.000
_cell.angle_alpha   90.00
_cell.angle_beta   90.00
_cell.angle_gamma   90.00
#
_symmetry.space_group_name_H-M   'P 1'
#
loop_
_entity.id
_entity.type
_entity.pdbx_description
1 polymer ?
#
loop_
_entity_poly.entity_id
_entity_poly.type
_entity_poly.pdbx_seq_one_letter_code
_entity_poly.pdbx_strand_id
1 'polypeptide(L)'
;MGIASYVLEWSGGTPVTLGGAVTRDTPTVDLAEGAHTWRVTACDASAQCTSSVWASFSVDLQAPTAPFLLAPSPEEVVWENPLYIFEWVPAYDAQHCVQYTVVIDDQEYAVSDSDSVRYLEEFLAYVEHTWFVRACDLAGNCTDSPSQVFTIQPYIK
;
A
#
# COMPACT_ATOMS: atom_id res chain seq x y z
N MET A 1 -11.16 37.54 -24.04
CA MET A 1 -9.87 36.88 -24.36
C MET A 1 -9.78 35.62 -23.53
N GLY A 2 -9.29 34.51 -24.11
CA GLY A 2 -9.17 33.23 -23.40
C GLY A 2 -7.83 33.11 -22.67
N ILE A 3 -7.70 32.08 -21.84
CA ILE A 3 -6.45 31.74 -21.17
C ILE A 3 -5.40 31.34 -22.22
N ALA A 4 -4.21 31.92 -22.14
CA ALA A 4 -3.08 31.62 -23.01
C ALA A 4 -2.13 30.58 -22.39
N SER A 5 -1.95 30.63 -21.07
CA SER A 5 -1.08 29.71 -20.34
C SER A 5 -1.56 29.47 -18.91
N TYR A 6 -1.11 28.35 -18.35
CA TYR A 6 -1.14 28.10 -16.92
C TYR A 6 0.28 28.02 -16.37
N VAL A 7 0.48 28.42 -15.13
CA VAL A 7 1.72 28.19 -14.37
C VAL A 7 1.35 27.32 -13.18
N LEU A 8 1.91 26.12 -13.12
CA LEU A 8 1.80 25.22 -11.97
C LEU A 8 2.95 25.51 -11.01
N GLU A 9 2.61 25.80 -9.76
CA GLU A 9 3.55 26.00 -8.65
C GLU A 9 3.30 24.94 -7.59
N TRP A 10 4.37 24.45 -6.97
CA TRP A 10 4.30 23.42 -5.93
C TRP A 10 5.50 23.51 -4.98
N SER A 11 5.32 23.06 -3.74
CA SER A 11 6.34 23.09 -2.71
C SER A 11 7.50 22.16 -3.07
N GLY A 12 8.67 22.74 -3.32
CA GLY A 12 9.91 21.98 -3.54
C GLY A 12 10.36 21.85 -5.00
N GLY A 13 9.60 22.35 -5.97
CA GLY A 13 10.00 22.30 -7.38
C GLY A 13 9.99 23.65 -8.09
N THR A 14 10.44 23.62 -9.34
CA THR A 14 10.42 24.79 -10.22
C THR A 14 9.02 24.97 -10.84
N PRO A 15 8.51 26.21 -10.96
CA PRO A 15 7.24 26.43 -11.62
C PRO A 15 7.25 25.95 -13.08
N VAL A 16 6.17 25.30 -13.50
CA VAL A 16 6.03 24.76 -14.85
C VAL A 16 5.02 25.59 -15.62
N THR A 17 5.38 26.05 -16.82
CA THR A 17 4.45 26.75 -17.72
C THR A 17 3.83 25.77 -18.70
N LEU A 18 2.51 25.74 -18.72
CA LEU A 18 1.68 24.85 -19.51
C LEU A 18 0.85 25.68 -20.51
N GLY A 19 0.47 25.07 -21.64
CA GLY A 19 -0.41 25.72 -22.60
C GLY A 19 -1.81 25.98 -22.03
N GLY A 20 -2.49 27.03 -22.49
CA GLY A 20 -3.80 27.46 -21.95
C GLY A 20 -4.97 26.47 -22.12
N ALA A 21 -4.76 25.35 -22.81
CA ALA A 21 -5.72 24.24 -22.92
C ALA A 21 -5.33 23.01 -22.07
N VAL A 22 -4.14 23.03 -21.45
CA VAL A 22 -3.62 21.93 -20.62
C VAL A 22 -4.21 22.03 -19.22
N THR A 23 -4.84 20.95 -18.76
CA THR A 23 -5.53 20.88 -17.46
C THR A 23 -4.98 19.82 -16.52
N ARG A 24 -3.85 19.20 -16.89
CA ARG A 24 -3.16 18.18 -16.10
C ARG A 24 -1.66 18.33 -16.31
N ASP A 25 -0.90 17.92 -15.31
CA ASP A 25 0.55 17.79 -15.39
C ASP A 25 1.01 16.60 -14.55
N THR A 26 2.17 16.07 -14.86
CA THR A 26 2.80 15.01 -14.07
C THR A 26 4.22 15.44 -13.75
N PRO A 27 4.59 15.52 -12.46
CA PRO A 27 5.96 15.83 -12.08
C PRO A 27 6.99 14.96 -12.79
N THR A 28 8.06 15.57 -13.27
CA THR A 28 9.18 14.84 -13.90
C THR A 28 10.18 14.28 -12.89
N VAL A 29 9.99 14.60 -11.61
CA VAL A 29 10.81 14.13 -10.49
C VAL A 29 9.86 13.63 -9.42
N ASP A 30 10.22 12.51 -8.81
CA ASP A 30 9.47 11.93 -7.70
C ASP A 30 9.39 12.92 -6.54
N LEU A 31 8.23 12.96 -5.91
CA LEU A 31 8.02 13.77 -4.73
C LEU A 31 8.62 13.10 -3.50
N ALA A 32 9.26 13.90 -2.65
CA ALA A 32 9.75 13.42 -1.37
C ALA A 32 8.60 13.10 -0.40
N GLU A 33 8.87 12.29 0.60
CA GLU A 33 7.99 12.02 1.74
C GLU A 33 7.46 13.32 2.40
N GLY A 34 6.20 13.31 2.80
CA GLY A 34 5.59 14.34 3.62
C GLY A 34 4.60 15.26 2.89
N ALA A 35 4.33 16.41 3.50
CA ALA A 35 3.29 17.33 3.04
C ALA A 35 3.78 18.21 1.90
N HIS A 36 2.95 18.29 0.85
CA HIS A 36 3.15 19.14 -0.31
C HIS A 36 2.00 20.11 -0.48
N THR A 37 2.30 21.27 -1.04
CA THR A 37 1.29 22.26 -1.46
C THR A 37 1.46 22.59 -2.92
N TRP A 38 0.37 22.91 -3.61
CA TRP A 38 0.39 23.32 -5.00
C TRP A 38 -0.71 24.33 -5.32
N ARG A 39 -0.54 25.08 -6.40
CA ARG A 39 -1.55 25.98 -6.96
C ARG A 39 -1.34 26.17 -8.46
N VAL A 40 -2.35 26.69 -9.13
CA VAL A 40 -2.29 27.03 -10.56
C VAL A 40 -2.57 28.51 -10.77
N THR A 41 -1.76 29.15 -11.60
CA THR A 41 -1.95 30.53 -12.04
C THR A 41 -2.31 30.57 -13.52
N ALA A 42 -3.49 31.07 -13.84
CA ALA A 42 -3.98 31.21 -15.22
C ALA A 42 -3.64 32.59 -15.75
N CYS A 43 -3.03 32.69 -16.94
CA CYS A 43 -2.68 33.95 -17.59
C CYS A 43 -3.31 34.05 -18.98
N ASP A 44 -3.87 35.20 -19.33
CA ASP A 44 -4.36 35.48 -20.69
C ASP A 44 -3.25 35.99 -21.62
N ALA A 45 -3.59 36.18 -22.90
CA ALA A 45 -2.63 36.63 -23.92
C ALA A 45 -2.11 38.06 -23.69
N SER A 46 -2.77 38.85 -22.84
CA SER A 46 -2.32 40.16 -22.37
C SER A 46 -1.48 40.09 -21.09
N ALA A 47 -1.10 38.89 -20.65
CA ALA A 47 -0.37 38.63 -19.42
C ALA A 47 -1.11 39.07 -18.14
N GLN A 48 -2.43 39.14 -18.17
CA GLN A 48 -3.24 39.28 -16.96
C GLN A 48 -3.42 37.90 -16.33
N CYS A 49 -2.96 37.75 -15.07
CA CYS A 49 -2.92 36.46 -14.38
C CYS A 49 -3.77 36.42 -13.11
N THR A 50 -4.36 35.26 -12.82
CA THR A 50 -5.11 34.97 -11.59
C THR A 50 -4.71 33.60 -11.05
N SER A 51 -4.37 33.53 -9.75
CA SER A 51 -3.98 32.29 -9.08
C SER A 51 -5.16 31.64 -8.34
N SER A 52 -5.17 30.31 -8.29
CA SER A 52 -5.99 29.57 -7.34
C SER A 52 -5.48 29.76 -5.90
N VAL A 53 -6.31 29.36 -4.93
CA VAL A 53 -5.81 29.09 -3.57
C VAL A 53 -4.82 27.92 -3.61
N TRP A 54 -3.97 27.84 -2.58
CA TRP A 54 -3.11 26.69 -2.37
C TRP A 54 -3.94 25.47 -1.92
N ALA A 55 -3.69 24.33 -2.55
CA ALA A 55 -4.16 23.03 -2.12
C ALA A 55 -2.99 22.25 -1.48
N SER A 56 -3.30 21.29 -0.61
CA SER A 56 -2.32 20.44 0.06
C SER A 56 -2.62 18.97 -0.14
N PHE A 57 -1.57 18.15 -0.16
CA PHE A 57 -1.63 16.69 -0.13
C PHE A 57 -0.39 16.16 0.60
N SER A 58 -0.39 14.88 0.96
CA SER A 58 0.80 14.20 1.48
C SER A 58 1.24 13.12 0.52
N VAL A 59 2.54 12.91 0.47
CA VAL A 59 3.16 11.76 -0.17
C VAL A 59 3.68 10.87 0.95
N ASP A 60 3.31 9.60 0.87
CA ASP A 60 3.77 8.56 1.79
C ASP A 60 4.47 7.47 0.99
N LEU A 61 5.74 7.27 1.29
CA LEU A 61 6.64 6.29 0.66
C LEU A 61 7.13 5.24 1.67
N GLN A 62 6.66 5.28 2.92
CA GLN A 62 7.16 4.41 3.98
C GLN A 62 6.25 3.23 4.17
N ALA A 63 6.69 2.06 3.71
CA ALA A 63 5.98 0.81 4.02
C ALA A 63 6.01 0.48 5.52
N PRO A 64 4.98 -0.22 6.03
CA PRO A 64 5.01 -0.79 7.37
C PRO A 64 6.20 -1.71 7.61
N THR A 65 6.56 -1.96 8.86
CA THR A 65 7.57 -2.98 9.20
C THR A 65 7.11 -4.38 8.75
N ALA A 66 8.03 -5.28 8.43
CA ALA A 66 7.68 -6.67 8.10
C ALA A 66 6.96 -7.37 9.29
N PRO A 67 5.84 -8.09 9.04
CA PRO A 67 5.22 -8.94 10.06
C PRO A 67 6.14 -10.05 10.53
N PHE A 68 6.01 -10.46 11.80
CA PHE A 68 6.67 -11.64 12.34
C PHE A 68 5.67 -12.78 12.50
N LEU A 69 5.85 -13.86 11.73
CA LEU A 69 4.91 -14.98 11.71
C LEU A 69 5.05 -15.88 12.95
N LEU A 70 3.92 -16.27 13.53
CA LEU A 70 3.83 -17.06 14.77
C LEU A 70 3.33 -18.48 14.51
N ALA A 71 2.22 -18.63 13.77
CA ALA A 71 1.58 -19.91 13.51
C ALA A 71 1.00 -19.93 12.08
N PRO A 72 1.07 -21.06 11.35
CA PRO A 72 1.87 -22.25 11.65
C PRO A 72 3.37 -21.91 11.76
N SER A 73 4.06 -22.56 12.69
CA SER A 73 5.49 -22.38 12.90
C SER A 73 6.31 -22.99 11.73
N PRO A 74 7.57 -22.59 11.54
CA PRO A 74 8.39 -23.13 10.45
C PRO A 74 8.49 -24.66 10.51
N GLU A 75 8.19 -25.31 9.38
CA GLU A 75 8.20 -26.78 9.22
C GLU A 75 7.18 -27.51 10.12
N GLU A 76 6.17 -26.81 10.63
CA GLU A 76 5.13 -27.42 11.45
C GLU A 76 4.32 -28.44 10.66
N VAL A 77 4.03 -29.58 11.30
CA VAL A 77 3.04 -30.55 10.81
C VAL A 77 1.70 -30.21 11.44
N VAL A 78 0.78 -29.73 10.61
CA VAL A 78 -0.59 -29.40 10.99
C VAL A 78 -1.50 -30.53 10.52
N TRP A 79 -2.32 -31.06 11.41
CA TRP A 79 -3.31 -32.09 11.05
C TRP A 79 -4.48 -31.44 10.32
N GLU A 80 -5.14 -32.20 9.43
CA GLU A 80 -6.32 -31.73 8.73
C GLU A 80 -7.34 -31.16 9.73
N ASN A 81 -7.82 -29.96 9.43
CA ASN A 81 -8.74 -29.23 10.29
C ASN A 81 -9.73 -28.49 9.39
N PRO A 82 -11.04 -28.47 9.71
CA PRO A 82 -11.98 -27.59 9.02
C PRO A 82 -11.63 -26.09 9.16
N LEU A 83 -10.77 -25.72 10.11
CA LEU A 83 -10.35 -24.35 10.36
C LEU A 83 -8.83 -24.29 10.56
N TYR A 84 -8.12 -23.67 9.63
CA TYR A 84 -6.70 -23.33 9.80
C TYR A 84 -6.56 -21.93 10.37
N ILE A 85 -5.56 -21.73 11.25
CA ILE A 85 -5.31 -20.46 11.92
C ILE A 85 -3.90 -20.01 11.54
N PHE A 86 -3.81 -18.79 11.04
CA PHE A 86 -2.56 -18.11 10.76
C PHE A 86 -2.42 -16.92 11.70
N GLU A 87 -1.34 -16.84 12.45
CA GLU A 87 -1.09 -15.79 13.45
C GLU A 87 0.24 -15.11 13.20
N TRP A 88 0.30 -13.80 13.42
CA TRP A 88 1.52 -13.01 13.32
C TRP A 88 1.53 -11.90 14.37
N VAL A 89 2.70 -11.30 14.58
CA VAL A 89 2.81 -10.03 15.32
C VAL A 89 2.46 -8.90 14.35
N PRO A 90 1.56 -7.96 14.74
CA PRO A 90 1.22 -6.84 13.89
C PRO A 90 2.45 -6.02 13.50
N ALA A 91 2.52 -5.68 12.22
CA ALA A 91 3.42 -4.67 11.71
C ALA A 91 3.10 -3.29 12.29
N TYR A 92 4.12 -2.45 12.35
CA TYR A 92 4.02 -1.07 12.81
C TYR A 92 4.19 -0.11 11.64
N ASP A 93 3.30 0.88 11.62
CA ASP A 93 3.41 2.10 10.83
C ASP A 93 3.01 3.25 11.76
N ALA A 94 3.87 4.26 11.85
CA ALA A 94 3.67 5.38 12.78
C ALA A 94 2.58 6.35 12.32
N GLN A 95 2.29 6.38 11.02
CA GLN A 95 1.49 7.40 10.36
C GLN A 95 0.16 6.83 9.86
N HIS A 96 0.09 5.52 9.60
CA HIS A 96 -1.06 4.92 8.93
C HIS A 96 -1.54 3.60 9.55
N CYS A 97 -2.79 3.25 9.24
CA CYS A 97 -3.34 1.94 9.56
C CYS A 97 -2.74 0.89 8.63
N VAL A 98 -2.43 -0.29 9.17
CA VAL A 98 -1.89 -1.41 8.39
C VAL A 98 -2.99 -2.40 8.04
N GLN A 99 -3.08 -2.74 6.76
CA GLN A 99 -3.94 -3.80 6.23
C GLN A 99 -3.09 -5.03 5.91
N TYR A 100 -3.65 -6.23 6.14
CA TYR A 100 -2.93 -7.47 5.93
C TYR A 100 -3.56 -8.32 4.82
N THR A 101 -2.71 -9.02 4.08
CA THR A 101 -3.08 -10.11 3.19
C THR A 101 -2.25 -11.33 3.56
N VAL A 102 -2.90 -12.45 3.85
CA VAL A 102 -2.23 -13.74 4.01
C VAL A 102 -2.12 -14.38 2.63
N VAL A 103 -0.93 -14.83 2.24
CA VAL A 103 -0.72 -15.52 0.98
C VAL A 103 -0.31 -16.95 1.27
N ILE A 104 -1.01 -17.92 0.66
CA ILE A 104 -0.75 -19.36 0.81
C ILE A 104 -0.68 -19.95 -0.60
N ASP A 105 0.46 -20.54 -0.98
CA ASP A 105 0.71 -21.07 -2.33
C ASP A 105 0.24 -20.13 -3.46
N ASP A 106 0.67 -18.87 -3.39
CA ASP A 106 0.30 -17.78 -4.31
C ASP A 106 -1.19 -17.35 -4.28
N GLN A 107 -2.05 -17.99 -3.49
CA GLN A 107 -3.43 -17.55 -3.27
C GLN A 107 -3.49 -16.50 -2.16
N GLU A 108 -4.09 -15.35 -2.48
CA GLU A 108 -4.23 -14.23 -1.55
C GLU A 108 -5.55 -14.28 -0.77
N TYR A 109 -5.46 -13.95 0.51
CA TYR A 109 -6.57 -13.89 1.46
C TYR A 109 -6.51 -12.57 2.24
N ALA A 110 -7.36 -11.62 1.85
CA ALA A 110 -7.46 -10.33 2.53
C ALA A 110 -7.96 -10.49 3.96
N VAL A 111 -7.30 -9.85 4.92
CA VAL A 111 -7.71 -9.82 6.33
C VAL A 111 -8.62 -8.61 6.52
N SER A 112 -9.83 -8.84 7.03
CA SER A 112 -10.88 -7.80 7.11
C SER A 112 -10.55 -6.66 8.08
N ASP A 113 -9.67 -6.93 9.05
CA ASP A 113 -9.30 -6.02 10.14
C ASP A 113 -7.80 -6.14 10.47
N SER A 114 -7.30 -5.28 11.35
CA SER A 114 -5.89 -5.30 11.83
C SER A 114 -5.58 -6.44 12.81
N ASP A 115 -6.38 -7.52 12.80
CA ASP A 115 -6.48 -8.48 13.90
C ASP A 115 -5.30 -9.45 14.04
N SER A 116 -4.27 -9.33 13.20
CA SER A 116 -3.03 -10.13 13.26
C SER A 116 -3.25 -11.65 13.29
N VAL A 117 -4.45 -12.08 12.90
CA VAL A 117 -4.89 -13.46 12.80
C VAL A 117 -5.76 -13.61 11.56
N ARG A 118 -5.65 -14.77 10.91
CA ARG A 118 -6.53 -15.19 9.84
C ARG A 118 -7.02 -16.60 10.10
N TYR A 119 -8.34 -16.73 10.07
CA TYR A 119 -9.04 -18.01 10.04
C TYR A 119 -9.34 -18.39 8.59
N LEU A 120 -9.01 -19.62 8.21
CA LEU A 120 -9.24 -20.15 6.87
C LEU A 120 -10.10 -21.41 6.95
N GLU A 121 -11.33 -21.31 6.44
CA GLU A 121 -12.29 -22.41 6.32
C GLU A 121 -12.27 -23.00 4.90
N GLU A 122 -11.10 -23.45 4.46
CA GLU A 122 -10.90 -24.04 3.14
C GLU A 122 -10.07 -25.32 3.24
N PHE A 123 -10.21 -26.20 2.25
CA PHE A 123 -9.38 -27.40 2.17
C PHE A 123 -7.98 -27.04 1.66
N LEU A 124 -6.97 -27.37 2.45
CA LEU A 124 -5.57 -27.38 2.04
C LEU A 124 -5.16 -28.83 1.76
N ALA A 125 -4.47 -29.05 0.63
CA ALA A 125 -4.04 -30.38 0.20
C ALA A 125 -3.04 -31.01 1.19
N TYR A 126 -2.93 -32.34 1.20
CA TYR A 126 -2.01 -33.04 2.13
C TYR A 126 -0.56 -33.00 1.65
N VAL A 127 0.01 -31.80 1.59
CA VAL A 127 1.34 -31.49 1.08
C VAL A 127 2.01 -30.43 1.94
N GLU A 128 3.25 -30.10 1.61
CA GLU A 128 3.90 -28.90 2.09
C GLU A 128 3.30 -27.67 1.39
N HIS A 129 2.98 -26.65 2.18
CA HIS A 129 2.46 -25.36 1.78
C HIS A 129 3.47 -24.28 2.15
N THR A 130 3.52 -23.22 1.35
CA THR A 130 4.26 -22.00 1.67
C THR A 130 3.30 -20.88 2.00
N TRP A 131 3.61 -20.08 3.03
CA TRP A 131 2.82 -18.90 3.36
C TRP A 131 3.66 -17.72 3.81
N PHE A 132 3.10 -16.52 3.65
CA PHE A 132 3.63 -15.28 4.21
C PHE A 132 2.50 -14.27 4.43
N VAL A 133 2.81 -13.18 5.15
CA VAL A 133 1.87 -12.08 5.37
C VAL A 133 2.42 -10.82 4.72
N ARG A 134 1.61 -10.20 3.86
CA ARG A 134 1.85 -8.86 3.30
C ARG A 134 1.16 -7.82 4.16
N ALA A 135 1.92 -6.84 4.64
CA ALA A 135 1.42 -5.67 5.36
C ALA A 135 1.49 -4.45 4.45
N CYS A 136 0.38 -3.76 4.23
CA CYS A 136 0.32 -2.53 3.45
C CYS A 136 -0.31 -1.40 4.25
N ASP A 137 0.17 -0.17 4.05
CA ASP A 137 -0.50 1.03 4.53
C ASP A 137 -1.65 1.47 3.60
N LEU A 138 -2.29 2.60 3.90
CA LEU A 138 -3.36 3.17 3.07
C LEU A 138 -2.85 3.89 1.81
N ALA A 139 -1.55 4.21 1.74
CA ALA A 139 -0.92 4.78 0.55
C ALA A 139 -0.52 3.69 -0.48
N GLY A 140 -0.56 2.42 -0.07
CA GLY A 140 -0.23 1.26 -0.88
C GLY A 140 1.22 0.82 -0.78
N ASN A 141 2.00 1.36 0.17
CA ASN A 141 3.35 0.85 0.41
C ASN A 141 3.25 -0.45 1.21
N CYS A 142 3.94 -1.50 0.75
CA CYS A 142 3.80 -2.83 1.31
C CYS A 142 5.15 -3.44 1.68
N THR A 143 5.16 -4.22 2.76
CA THR A 143 6.26 -5.08 3.17
C THR A 143 5.75 -6.49 3.41
N ASP A 144 6.43 -7.47 2.81
CA ASP A 144 6.16 -8.89 3.04
C ASP A 144 6.98 -9.41 4.22
N SER A 145 6.39 -10.30 5.02
CA SER A 145 7.16 -11.14 5.93
C SER A 145 8.06 -12.11 5.13
N PRO A 146 9.12 -12.66 5.74
CA PRO A 146 9.73 -13.87 5.21
C PRO A 146 8.68 -14.98 5.08
N SER A 147 8.81 -15.82 4.05
CA SER A 147 7.95 -16.99 3.88
C SER A 147 8.30 -18.08 4.89
N GLN A 148 7.28 -18.83 5.31
CA GLN A 148 7.39 -20.04 6.10
C GLN A 148 6.70 -21.20 5.39
N VAL A 149 7.12 -22.42 5.72
CA VAL A 149 6.50 -23.65 5.22
C VAL A 149 5.84 -24.41 6.36
N PHE A 150 4.75 -25.10 6.05
CA PHE A 150 4.07 -26.04 6.95
C PHE A 150 3.54 -27.20 6.12
N THR A 151 3.34 -28.36 6.74
CA THR A 151 2.81 -29.54 6.06
C THR A 151 1.44 -29.89 6.61
N ILE A 152 0.44 -30.06 5.74
CA ILE A 152 -0.84 -30.65 6.15
C ILE A 152 -0.74 -32.18 6.06
N GLN A 153 -1.17 -32.87 7.11
CA GLN A 153 -1.33 -34.32 7.13
C GLN A 153 -2.78 -34.73 7.40
N PRO A 154 -3.25 -35.85 6.82
CA PRO A 154 -4.58 -36.38 7.12
C PRO A 154 -4.65 -36.84 8.58
N TYR A 155 -5.82 -36.76 9.20
CA TYR A 155 -6.01 -37.26 10.55
C TYR A 155 -6.02 -38.78 10.53
N ILE A 156 -5.05 -39.40 11.22
CA ILE A 156 -5.01 -40.86 11.38
C ILE A 156 -5.70 -41.21 12.71
N LYS A 157 -6.79 -41.97 12.63
CA LYS A 157 -7.50 -42.53 13.81
C LYS A 157 -6.75 -43.68 14.46
#